data_AF-A0A379UZF5-F1
#
_entry.id   AF-A0A379UZF5-F1
#
_cell.length_a   1.000
_cell.length_b   1.000
_cell.length_c   1.000
_cell.angle_alpha   90.00
_cell.angle_beta   90.00
_cell.angle_gamma   90.00
#
_symmetry.space_group_name_H-M   'P 1'
#
loop_
_entity.id
_entity.type
_entity.pdbx_description
1 polymer ?
#
loop_
_entity_poly.entity_id
_entity_poly.type
_entity_poly.pdbx_seq_one_letter_code
_entity_poly.pdbx_strand_id
1 'polypeptide(L)'
;MTGEAWGHGVMKSDYYRYGFDAMINFDYQEQAAKAVDCLAEMGPVWQQMADKMQDFNVLSYLSSHDTRLFREGGDKAAELLLLSPGAVQIFYGDESARPFGPTGSDPLQGTRSDMNWQDVSGKSAAAVAHWQRISQFRARHPAIGAGQQTTLTLKHGYGFVRQYGDDTVMVVWAGRR
;
A
#
# COMPACT_ATOMS: atom_id res chain seq x y z
N MET A 1 8.82 -7.01 -15.68
CA MET A 1 9.44 -7.87 -14.65
C MET A 1 9.61 -7.06 -13.38
N THR A 2 9.23 -7.62 -12.22
CA THR A 2 9.48 -7.01 -10.91
C THR A 2 10.67 -7.69 -10.25
N GLY A 3 11.62 -6.91 -9.74
CA GLY A 3 12.79 -7.41 -9.04
C GLY A 3 12.64 -7.35 -7.52
N GLU A 4 13.23 -8.33 -6.86
CA GLU A 4 13.38 -8.38 -5.42
C GLU A 4 14.86 -8.18 -5.08
N ALA A 5 15.19 -7.08 -4.40
CA ALA A 5 16.51 -6.81 -3.88
C ALA A 5 16.37 -6.24 -2.47
N TRP A 6 16.80 -6.99 -1.46
CA TRP A 6 16.61 -6.65 -0.05
C TRP A 6 17.16 -5.26 0.28
N GLY A 7 16.33 -4.46 0.95
CA GLY A 7 16.65 -3.06 1.31
C GLY A 7 16.46 -2.05 0.18
N HIS A 8 15.94 -2.48 -0.99
CA HIS A 8 15.56 -1.55 -2.05
C HIS A 8 14.28 -0.79 -1.66
N GLY A 9 14.27 0.51 -1.96
CA GLY A 9 13.17 1.40 -1.66
C GLY A 9 12.84 2.29 -2.86
N VAL A 10 12.40 3.52 -2.60
CA VAL A 10 12.00 4.42 -3.71
C VAL A 10 13.21 5.18 -4.26
N MET A 11 13.86 4.55 -5.25
CA MET A 11 14.98 5.09 -6.01
C MET A 11 15.17 4.36 -7.36
N LYS A 12 15.72 5.07 -8.35
CA LYS A 12 16.11 4.50 -9.65
C LYS A 12 17.53 3.93 -9.58
N SER A 13 17.63 2.64 -9.29
CA SER A 13 18.92 1.91 -9.29
C SER A 13 19.27 1.32 -10.66
N ASP A 14 20.44 0.68 -10.76
CA ASP A 14 20.85 0.03 -12.01
C ASP A 14 19.97 -1.15 -12.43
N TYR A 15 19.18 -1.75 -11.52
CA TYR A 15 18.24 -2.82 -11.87
C TYR A 15 17.30 -2.43 -13.02
N TYR A 16 16.83 -1.17 -13.06
CA TYR A 16 15.97 -0.67 -14.12
C TYR A 16 16.67 -0.61 -15.49
N ARG A 17 18.01 -0.52 -15.52
CA ARG A 17 18.80 -0.56 -16.77
C ARG A 17 18.96 -1.97 -17.31
N TYR A 18 18.71 -2.99 -16.49
CA TYR A 18 18.90 -4.41 -16.83
C TYR A 18 17.58 -5.18 -16.93
N GLY A 19 16.48 -4.50 -17.27
CA GLY A 19 15.23 -5.14 -17.67
C GLY A 19 14.16 -5.27 -16.58
N PHE A 20 14.36 -4.69 -15.39
CA PHE A 20 13.31 -4.57 -14.39
C PHE A 20 12.45 -3.32 -14.64
N ASP A 21 11.12 -3.51 -14.66
CA ASP A 21 10.15 -2.42 -14.78
C ASP A 21 9.81 -1.82 -13.40
N ALA A 22 9.93 -2.64 -12.36
CA ALA A 22 9.69 -2.28 -10.98
C ALA A 22 10.62 -3.03 -10.02
N MET A 23 10.93 -2.41 -8.88
CA MET A 23 11.57 -3.08 -7.74
C MET A 23 10.65 -3.07 -6.54
N ILE A 24 10.72 -4.11 -5.70
CA ILE A 24 9.97 -4.15 -4.43
C ILE A 24 10.44 -3.02 -3.51
N ASN A 25 9.48 -2.28 -2.96
CA ASN A 25 9.72 -1.19 -2.01
C ASN A 25 9.65 -1.73 -0.57
N PHE A 26 10.80 -2.12 -0.02
CA PHE A 26 10.92 -2.65 1.35
C PHE A 26 10.70 -1.60 2.44
N ASP A 27 10.84 -0.31 2.12
CA ASP A 27 10.62 0.78 3.09
C ASP A 27 9.14 0.95 3.44
N TYR A 28 8.23 0.54 2.54
CA TYR A 28 6.82 0.91 2.62
C TYR A 28 6.11 0.37 3.86
N GLN A 29 6.41 -0.88 4.25
CA GLN A 29 5.79 -1.52 5.41
C GLN A 29 6.03 -0.70 6.70
N GLU A 30 7.26 -0.21 6.91
CA GLU A 30 7.61 0.61 8.08
C GLU A 30 7.09 2.05 7.98
N GLN A 31 7.07 2.63 6.78
CA GLN A 31 6.48 3.96 6.57
C GLN A 31 4.98 3.95 6.87
N ALA A 32 4.27 2.94 6.39
CA ALA A 32 2.85 2.75 6.65
C ALA A 32 2.58 2.47 8.14
N ALA A 33 3.41 1.68 8.82
CA ALA A 33 3.27 1.37 10.25
C ALA A 33 3.26 2.65 11.10
N LYS A 34 4.14 3.61 10.78
CA LYS A 34 4.23 4.90 11.49
C LYS A 34 2.97 5.74 11.32
N ALA A 35 2.31 5.65 10.17
CA ALA A 35 1.14 6.46 9.84
C ALA A 35 -0.22 5.77 10.14
N VAL A 36 -0.22 4.59 10.75
CA VAL A 36 -1.45 3.87 11.15
C VAL A 36 -2.35 4.75 12.01
N ASP A 37 -1.75 5.53 12.91
CA ASP A 37 -2.51 6.41 13.77
C ASP A 37 -3.15 7.55 12.96
N CYS A 38 -2.37 8.21 12.11
CA CYS A 38 -2.83 9.36 11.36
C CYS A 38 -2.45 9.24 9.89
N LEU A 39 -3.45 9.01 9.02
CA LEU A 39 -3.22 8.88 7.58
C LEU A 39 -2.52 10.10 6.96
N ALA A 40 -2.69 11.28 7.57
CA ALA A 40 -2.00 12.49 7.16
C ALA A 40 -0.47 12.38 7.21
N GLU A 41 0.07 11.51 8.06
CA GLU A 41 1.51 11.26 8.18
C GLU A 41 2.07 10.51 6.96
N MET A 42 1.23 9.82 6.18
CA MET A 42 1.64 9.29 4.87
C MET A 42 1.82 10.38 3.82
N GLY A 43 1.28 11.58 4.03
CA GLY A 43 1.26 12.63 3.02
C GLY A 43 2.64 12.98 2.44
N PRO A 44 3.63 13.30 3.28
CA PRO A 44 5.00 13.55 2.83
C PRO A 44 5.65 12.35 2.15
N VAL A 45 5.39 11.12 2.63
CA VAL A 45 5.90 9.89 2.03
C VAL A 45 5.34 9.73 0.62
N TRP A 46 4.03 9.84 0.45
CA TRP A 46 3.38 9.75 -0.85
C TRP A 46 3.79 10.87 -1.80
N GLN A 47 4.00 12.09 -1.31
CA GLN A 47 4.53 13.18 -2.13
C GLN A 47 5.90 12.82 -2.68
N GLN A 48 6.82 12.41 -1.78
CA GLN A 48 8.17 12.01 -2.17
C GLN A 48 8.17 10.83 -3.15
N MET A 49 7.29 9.85 -2.94
CA MET A 49 7.12 8.73 -3.85
C MET A 49 6.69 9.20 -5.23
N ALA A 50 5.63 10.00 -5.32
CA ALA A 50 5.12 10.53 -6.58
C ALA A 50 6.20 11.36 -7.30
N ASP A 51 6.91 12.24 -6.59
CA ASP A 51 7.96 13.10 -7.18
C ASP A 51 9.14 12.29 -7.72
N LYS A 52 9.52 11.19 -7.06
CA LYS A 52 10.63 10.34 -7.51
C LYS A 52 10.25 9.45 -8.68
N MET A 53 9.05 8.86 -8.67
CA MET A 53 8.63 7.81 -9.62
C MET A 53 8.05 8.40 -10.91
N GLN A 54 8.77 9.34 -11.54
CA GLN A 54 8.34 9.94 -12.81
C GLN A 54 8.66 9.05 -14.03
N ASP A 55 9.74 8.27 -13.96
CA ASP A 55 10.28 7.50 -15.09
C ASP A 55 10.71 6.06 -14.70
N PHE A 56 10.26 5.60 -13.54
CA PHE A 56 10.39 4.22 -13.04
C PHE A 56 9.24 3.91 -12.07
N ASN A 57 9.05 2.63 -11.74
CA ASN A 57 7.99 2.20 -10.84
C ASN A 57 8.54 1.36 -9.68
N VAL A 58 7.79 1.24 -8.59
CA VAL A 58 8.09 0.30 -7.50
C VAL A 58 6.87 -0.55 -7.18
N LEU A 59 7.06 -1.67 -6.49
CA LEU A 59 5.98 -2.50 -5.96
C LEU A 59 5.96 -2.38 -4.43
N SER A 60 5.03 -1.57 -3.92
CA SER A 60 4.79 -1.43 -2.48
C SER A 60 3.88 -2.54 -1.94
N TYR A 61 4.12 -2.97 -0.71
CA TYR A 61 3.31 -3.98 -0.01
C TYR A 61 3.15 -3.60 1.47
N LEU A 62 2.11 -4.12 2.12
CA LEU A 62 1.96 -4.02 3.58
C LEU A 62 2.38 -5.30 4.28
N SER A 63 1.95 -6.46 3.80
CA SER A 63 2.33 -7.76 4.36
C SER A 63 3.22 -8.54 3.40
N SER A 64 4.10 -9.38 3.93
CA SER A 64 4.91 -10.30 3.13
C SER A 64 5.09 -11.63 3.84
N HIS A 65 5.33 -12.66 3.03
CA HIS A 65 5.74 -13.99 3.47
C HIS A 65 7.14 -14.02 4.11
N ASP A 66 7.95 -12.99 3.89
CA ASP A 66 9.35 -12.92 4.34
C ASP A 66 9.61 -11.76 5.33
N THR A 67 8.58 -10.99 5.71
CA THR A 67 8.72 -9.95 6.74
C THR A 67 7.73 -10.13 7.90
N ARG A 68 6.49 -9.66 7.74
CA ARG A 68 5.41 -9.82 8.71
C ARG A 68 4.06 -9.58 8.07
N LEU A 69 3.00 -9.97 8.78
CA LEU A 69 1.64 -9.54 8.49
C LEU A 69 1.41 -8.16 9.10
N PHE A 70 0.94 -7.20 8.30
CA PHE A 70 0.60 -5.85 8.74
C PHE A 70 -0.79 -5.86 9.36
N ARG A 71 -0.85 -6.05 10.68
CA ARG A 71 -2.11 -6.11 11.44
C ARG A 71 -2.31 -4.87 12.29
N GLU A 72 -1.25 -4.10 12.52
CA GLU A 72 -1.28 -2.78 13.14
C GLU A 72 -2.22 -1.81 12.40
N GLY A 73 -2.35 -1.91 11.07
CA GLY A 73 -3.18 -1.02 10.26
C GLY A 73 -4.69 -1.14 10.44
N GLY A 74 -5.18 -2.25 11.02
CA GLY A 74 -6.62 -2.47 11.23
C GLY A 74 -7.47 -2.18 9.98
N ASP A 75 -8.49 -1.34 10.15
CA ASP A 75 -9.43 -0.92 9.11
C ASP A 75 -8.84 0.07 8.08
N LYS A 76 -7.68 0.67 8.36
CA LYS A 76 -7.01 1.65 7.49
C LYS A 76 -5.98 1.03 6.53
N ALA A 77 -5.69 -0.26 6.66
CA ALA A 77 -4.67 -0.93 5.84
C ALA A 77 -4.97 -0.83 4.34
N ALA A 78 -6.25 -0.89 3.96
CA ALA A 78 -6.68 -0.75 2.57
C ALA A 78 -6.31 0.63 2.01
N GLU A 79 -6.62 1.71 2.71
CA GLU A 79 -6.30 3.09 2.32
C GLU A 79 -4.79 3.30 2.27
N LEU A 80 -4.06 2.84 3.31
CA LEU A 80 -2.62 2.95 3.37
C LEU A 80 -1.96 2.31 2.15
N LEU A 81 -2.40 1.14 1.69
CA LEU A 81 -1.82 0.50 0.52
C LEU A 81 -2.37 1.06 -0.80
N LEU A 82 -3.69 1.05 -0.95
CA LEU A 82 -4.34 1.24 -2.25
C LEU A 82 -4.44 2.70 -2.67
N LEU A 83 -4.11 3.65 -1.80
CA LEU A 83 -3.93 5.07 -2.17
C LEU A 83 -2.45 5.45 -2.33
N SER A 84 -1.52 4.49 -2.29
CA SER A 84 -0.09 4.78 -2.49
C SER A 84 0.27 5.01 -3.97
N PRO A 85 1.25 5.87 -4.28
CA PRO A 85 1.83 5.94 -5.63
C PRO A 85 2.56 4.65 -6.01
N GLY A 86 2.73 4.40 -7.30
CA GLY A 86 3.43 3.23 -7.85
C GLY A 86 2.54 1.99 -8.02
N ALA A 87 3.13 0.81 -8.19
CA ALA A 87 2.41 -0.45 -8.14
C ALA A 87 2.24 -0.92 -6.68
N VAL A 88 1.21 -1.74 -6.44
CA VAL A 88 0.93 -2.29 -5.11
C VAL A 88 0.71 -3.80 -5.20
N GLN A 89 1.11 -4.51 -4.16
CA GLN A 89 0.83 -5.93 -3.99
C GLN A 89 0.03 -6.14 -2.71
N ILE A 90 -1.13 -6.79 -2.85
CA ILE A 90 -1.91 -7.30 -1.72
C ILE A 90 -1.40 -8.70 -1.42
N PHE A 91 -1.06 -8.98 -0.16
CA PHE A 91 -0.71 -10.32 0.26
C PHE A 91 -1.98 -11.06 0.71
N TYR A 92 -2.07 -12.35 0.36
CA TYR A 92 -3.31 -13.10 0.57
C TYR A 92 -3.76 -13.08 2.04
N GLY A 93 -5.03 -12.73 2.24
CA GLY A 93 -5.65 -12.63 3.56
C GLY A 93 -5.45 -11.28 4.26
N ASP A 94 -4.82 -10.29 3.64
CA ASP A 94 -4.87 -8.91 4.17
C ASP A 94 -6.29 -8.36 4.16
N GLU A 95 -7.07 -8.69 3.13
CA GLU A 95 -8.45 -8.27 2.95
C GLU A 95 -9.43 -8.85 3.99
N SER A 96 -9.08 -10.01 4.56
CA SER A 96 -9.88 -10.76 5.52
C SER A 96 -9.26 -10.78 6.92
N ALA A 97 -8.17 -10.04 7.14
CA ALA A 97 -7.37 -10.04 8.38
C ALA A 97 -6.95 -11.44 8.83
N ARG A 98 -6.46 -12.26 7.89
CA ARG A 98 -5.95 -13.62 8.13
C ARG A 98 -4.96 -13.62 9.30
N PRO A 99 -5.15 -14.50 10.31
CA PRO A 99 -4.30 -14.54 11.48
C PRO A 99 -2.93 -15.12 11.17
N PHE A 100 -1.93 -14.69 11.94
CA PHE A 100 -0.62 -15.32 11.96
C PHE A 100 -0.75 -16.77 12.45
N GLY A 101 -0.09 -17.69 11.76
CA GLY A 101 -0.16 -19.12 12.04
C GLY A 101 0.94 -19.61 12.98
N PRO A 102 0.98 -20.93 13.21
CA PRO A 102 2.05 -21.57 13.97
C PRO A 102 3.41 -21.33 13.31
N THR A 103 4.42 -21.13 14.16
CA THR A 103 5.84 -21.07 13.76
C THR A 103 6.53 -22.37 14.13
N GLY A 104 7.45 -22.82 13.28
CA GLY A 104 8.33 -23.95 13.56
C GLY A 104 9.75 -23.47 13.82
N SER A 105 10.71 -24.10 13.14
CA SER A 105 12.09 -23.63 13.08
C SER A 105 12.28 -22.36 12.23
N ASP A 106 11.36 -22.09 11.30
CA ASP A 106 11.27 -20.82 10.56
C ASP A 106 10.35 -19.85 11.33
N PRO A 107 10.87 -18.73 11.88
CA PRO A 107 10.07 -17.77 12.62
C PRO A 107 9.06 -17.02 11.73
N LEU A 108 9.28 -16.96 10.41
CA LEU A 108 8.41 -16.29 9.45
C LEU A 108 7.32 -17.21 8.90
N GLN A 109 7.39 -18.51 9.16
CA GLN A 109 6.41 -19.49 8.69
C GLN A 109 4.96 -19.11 9.05
N GLY A 110 4.75 -18.47 10.20
CA GLY A 110 3.41 -18.03 10.62
C GLY A 110 2.78 -16.98 9.70
N THR A 111 3.56 -16.23 8.91
CA THR A 111 3.02 -15.33 7.87
C THR A 111 2.34 -16.10 6.74
N ARG A 112 2.61 -17.41 6.61
CA ARG A 112 2.17 -18.29 5.53
C ARG A 112 1.06 -19.27 5.98
N SER A 113 0.30 -18.91 7.01
CA SER A 113 -0.87 -19.68 7.49
C SER A 113 -1.93 -19.90 6.40
N ASP A 114 -2.78 -20.90 6.61
CA ASP A 114 -3.91 -21.19 5.73
C ASP A 114 -4.85 -19.98 5.62
N MET A 115 -5.45 -19.83 4.44
CA MET A 115 -6.43 -18.78 4.20
C MET A 115 -7.69 -18.99 5.05
N ASN A 116 -8.19 -17.92 5.66
CA ASN A 116 -9.38 -17.93 6.50
C ASN A 116 -10.68 -17.78 5.68
N TRP A 117 -10.92 -18.70 4.74
CA TRP A 117 -12.03 -18.63 3.78
C TRP A 117 -13.41 -18.43 4.44
N GLN A 118 -13.65 -19.06 5.59
CA GLN A 118 -14.90 -18.93 6.34
C GLN A 118 -15.15 -17.49 6.82
N ASP A 119 -14.11 -16.69 7.00
CA ASP A 119 -14.22 -15.30 7.46
C ASP A 119 -14.52 -14.34 6.31
N VAL A 120 -14.10 -14.68 5.07
CA VAL A 120 -14.27 -13.84 3.87
C VAL A 120 -15.73 -13.50 3.62
N SER A 121 -16.62 -14.50 3.74
CA SER A 121 -18.08 -14.31 3.68
C SER A 121 -18.74 -14.20 5.05
N GLY A 122 -17.95 -14.29 6.13
CA GLY A 122 -18.40 -14.28 7.51
C GLY A 122 -18.02 -12.97 8.21
N LYS A 123 -17.31 -13.08 9.33
CA LYS A 123 -16.97 -11.93 10.18
C LYS A 123 -16.14 -10.84 9.48
N SER A 124 -15.38 -11.17 8.43
CA SER A 124 -14.53 -10.22 7.69
C SER A 124 -15.20 -9.69 6.42
N ALA A 125 -16.45 -10.06 6.12
CA ALA A 125 -17.11 -9.66 4.87
C ALA A 125 -17.15 -8.14 4.64
N ALA A 126 -17.34 -7.35 5.70
CA ALA A 126 -17.32 -5.90 5.63
C ALA A 126 -15.93 -5.35 5.25
N ALA A 127 -14.86 -5.93 5.82
CA ALA A 127 -13.48 -5.56 5.49
C ALA A 127 -13.15 -5.93 4.04
N VAL A 128 -13.51 -7.14 3.60
CA VAL A 128 -13.32 -7.59 2.22
C VAL A 128 -14.04 -6.66 1.24
N ALA A 129 -15.29 -6.29 1.53
CA ALA A 129 -16.06 -5.35 0.70
C ALA A 129 -15.40 -3.96 0.64
N HIS A 130 -14.78 -3.51 1.73
CA HIS A 130 -14.02 -2.25 1.77
C HIS A 130 -12.76 -2.31 0.90
N TRP A 131 -11.95 -3.36 1.05
CA TRP A 131 -10.77 -3.61 0.21
C TRP A 131 -11.14 -3.69 -1.28
N GLN A 132 -12.25 -4.36 -1.63
CA GLN A 132 -12.77 -4.41 -2.99
C GLN A 132 -13.15 -3.02 -3.51
N ARG A 133 -13.86 -2.21 -2.71
CA ARG A 133 -14.28 -0.86 -3.11
C ARG A 133 -13.09 0.02 -3.44
N ILE A 134 -12.07 0.05 -2.58
CA ILE A 134 -10.88 0.88 -2.80
C ILE A 134 -10.04 0.32 -3.96
N SER A 135 -9.95 -1.00 -4.10
CA SER A 135 -9.24 -1.63 -5.23
C SER A 135 -9.88 -1.29 -6.57
N GLN A 136 -11.21 -1.31 -6.65
CA GLN A 136 -11.96 -0.90 -7.84
C GLN A 136 -11.81 0.61 -8.11
N PHE A 137 -11.76 1.44 -7.06
CA PHE A 137 -11.47 2.86 -7.20
C PHE A 137 -10.08 3.08 -7.81
N ARG A 138 -9.03 2.44 -7.26
CA ARG A 138 -7.66 2.50 -7.80
C ARG A 138 -7.62 2.03 -9.26
N ALA A 139 -8.31 0.94 -9.60
CA ALA A 139 -8.33 0.40 -10.95
C ALA A 139 -8.98 1.36 -11.98
N ARG A 140 -9.98 2.14 -11.56
CA ARG A 140 -10.64 3.14 -12.41
C ARG A 140 -9.87 4.46 -12.52
N HIS A 141 -8.93 4.70 -11.61
CA HIS A 141 -8.20 5.97 -11.50
C HIS A 141 -6.67 5.76 -11.54
N PRO A 142 -6.08 5.64 -12.74
CA PRO A 142 -4.63 5.56 -12.92
C PRO A 142 -3.84 6.67 -12.21
N ALA A 143 -4.44 7.85 -11.99
CA ALA A 143 -3.82 8.96 -11.26
C ALA A 143 -3.42 8.59 -9.83
N ILE A 144 -4.05 7.60 -9.21
CA ILE A 144 -3.59 7.09 -7.91
C ILE A 144 -2.18 6.49 -8.02
N GLY A 145 -1.89 5.67 -9.02
CA GLY A 145 -0.58 5.03 -9.15
C GLY A 145 0.46 5.91 -9.82
N ALA A 146 0.09 6.56 -10.92
CA ALA A 146 1.02 7.24 -11.83
C ALA A 146 0.95 8.78 -11.76
N GLY A 147 0.01 9.33 -11.01
CA GLY A 147 -0.23 10.77 -11.00
C GLY A 147 0.78 11.56 -10.18
N GLN A 148 1.03 12.80 -10.62
CA GLN A 148 1.75 13.77 -9.81
C GLN A 148 0.88 14.20 -8.63
N GLN A 149 1.47 14.24 -7.44
CA GLN A 149 0.76 14.63 -6.23
C GLN A 149 0.92 16.13 -5.95
N THR A 150 -0.15 16.78 -5.50
CA THR A 150 -0.12 18.13 -4.94
C THR A 150 -0.87 18.13 -3.61
N THR A 151 -0.16 18.31 -2.51
CA THR A 151 -0.76 18.45 -1.18
C THR A 151 -1.61 19.72 -1.09
N LEU A 152 -2.79 19.60 -0.50
CA LEU A 152 -3.72 20.71 -0.30
C LEU A 152 -3.48 21.39 1.04
N THR A 153 -3.62 22.72 1.06
CA THR A 153 -3.68 23.49 2.30
C THR A 153 -5.13 23.50 2.79
N LEU A 154 -5.40 22.79 3.90
CA LEU A 154 -6.73 22.70 4.51
C LEU A 154 -6.69 23.30 5.93
N LYS A 155 -7.78 23.95 6.34
CA LYS A 155 -7.92 24.47 7.72
C LYS A 155 -7.94 23.34 8.76
N HIS A 156 -8.53 22.20 8.40
CA HIS A 156 -8.61 21.00 9.22
C HIS A 156 -8.47 19.76 8.33
N GLY A 157 -7.82 18.73 8.85
CA GLY A 157 -7.59 17.48 8.12
C GLY A 157 -6.38 17.55 7.19
N TYR A 158 -6.29 16.57 6.30
CA TYR A 158 -5.25 16.42 5.29
C TYR A 158 -5.88 16.10 3.95
N GLY A 159 -5.31 16.58 2.86
CA GLY A 159 -5.78 16.21 1.54
C GLY A 159 -4.74 16.45 0.48
N PHE A 160 -4.89 15.77 -0.65
CA PHE A 160 -4.03 15.92 -1.81
C PHE A 160 -4.83 15.68 -3.09
N VAL A 161 -4.33 16.23 -4.19
CA VAL A 161 -4.77 15.91 -5.54
C VAL A 161 -3.69 15.06 -6.20
N ARG A 162 -4.10 14.05 -6.98
CA ARG A 162 -3.26 13.40 -7.97
C ARG A 162 -3.85 13.58 -9.36
N GLN A 163 -2.99 13.90 -10.32
CA GLN A 163 -3.37 14.08 -11.71
C GLN A 163 -2.48 13.24 -12.63
N TYR A 164 -3.10 12.54 -13.58
CA TYR A 164 -2.44 11.81 -14.65
C TYR A 164 -3.25 11.91 -15.94
N GLY A 165 -2.78 12.71 -16.89
CA GLY A 165 -3.55 13.06 -18.09
C GLY A 165 -4.88 13.72 -17.71
N ASP A 166 -5.99 13.18 -18.21
CA ASP A 166 -7.35 13.66 -17.92
C ASP A 166 -7.94 13.08 -16.62
N ASP A 167 -7.27 12.11 -15.98
CA ASP A 167 -7.72 11.55 -14.70
C ASP A 167 -7.20 12.40 -13.53
N THR A 168 -8.12 12.90 -12.71
CA THR A 168 -7.80 13.71 -11.53
C THR A 168 -8.57 13.19 -10.33
N VAL A 169 -7.85 12.85 -9.27
CA VAL A 169 -8.41 12.39 -8.01
C VAL A 169 -8.04 13.35 -6.89
N MET A 170 -9.01 13.69 -6.06
CA MET A 170 -8.79 14.37 -4.80
C MET A 170 -9.11 13.42 -3.64
N VAL A 171 -8.16 13.26 -2.73
CA VAL A 171 -8.33 12.48 -1.50
C VAL A 171 -8.31 13.44 -0.32
N VAL A 172 -9.32 13.35 0.55
CA VAL A 172 -9.43 14.18 1.75
C VAL A 172 -9.67 13.30 2.96
N TRP A 173 -8.84 13.49 3.99
CA TRP A 173 -8.98 12.93 5.32
C TRP A 173 -9.42 14.04 6.29
N ALA A 174 -10.69 14.01 6.70
CA ALA A 174 -11.27 15.04 7.55
C ALA A 174 -10.87 14.93 9.05
N GLY A 175 -10.10 13.91 9.44
CA GLY A 175 -9.75 13.61 10.83
C GLY A 175 -10.49 12.39 11.38
N ARG A 176 -10.13 11.97 12.60
CA ARG A 176 -10.87 10.93 13.34
C ARG A 176 -12.19 11.55 13.84
N ARG A 177 -13.29 10.78 13.75
CA ARG A 177 -14.54 11.13 14.46
C ARG A 177 -14.34 11.01 15.97
#